data_AF-A0A961U3Z7-F1
#
_entry.id   AF-A0A961U3Z7-F1
#
_cell.length_a   1.000
_cell.length_b   1.000
_cell.length_c   1.000
_cell.angle_alpha   90.00
_cell.angle_beta   90.00
_cell.angle_gamma   90.00
#
_symmetry.space_group_name_H-M   'P 1'
#
loop_
_entity.id
_entity.type
_entity.pdbx_description
1 polymer ?
#
loop_
_entity_poly.entity_id
_entity_poly.type
_entity_poly.pdbx_seq_one_letter_code
_entity_poly.pdbx_strand_id
1 'polypeptide(L)'
;MRAGIANEILRAACAATVALPLVSEAALAERADISNHAMLGKMDPDERYPFIAGIIEGIAYHRYKAGGKDSQAMNCVYDWFYDDAKAVDQIYESFAEFPDYPPASVIDALVSRKCGKQ
;
A
#
# COMPACT_ATOMS: atom_id res chain seq x y z
N MET A 1 32.74 -12.24 -71.69
CA MET A 1 32.42 -13.66 -71.93
C MET A 1 32.02 -14.31 -70.61
N ARG A 2 30.99 -15.16 -70.67
CA ARG A 2 30.36 -16.01 -69.63
C ARG A 2 29.19 -15.42 -68.84
N ALA A 3 28.03 -15.97 -69.21
CA ALA A 3 26.70 -15.85 -68.65
C ALA A 3 26.56 -16.51 -67.27
N GLY A 4 25.47 -16.20 -66.58
CA GLY A 4 25.03 -16.95 -65.41
C GLY A 4 23.78 -16.37 -64.75
N ILE A 5 22.64 -16.45 -65.43
CA ILE A 5 21.30 -16.25 -64.84
C ILE A 5 20.85 -17.61 -64.28
N ALA A 6 20.57 -17.70 -62.97
CA ALA A 6 19.67 -18.67 -62.35
C ALA A 6 19.47 -18.20 -60.90
N ASN A 7 18.32 -17.60 -60.57
CA ASN A 7 17.14 -18.29 -60.05
C ASN A 7 17.43 -18.97 -58.71
N GLU A 8 16.81 -18.46 -57.65
CA GLU A 8 16.25 -19.16 -56.48
C GLU A 8 15.73 -18.05 -55.54
N ILE A 9 14.55 -17.53 -55.90
CA ILE A 9 13.68 -16.80 -54.97
C ILE A 9 13.19 -17.85 -53.98
N LEU A 10 13.92 -18.08 -52.89
CA LEU A 10 13.38 -18.86 -51.79
C LEU A 10 14.03 -18.49 -50.46
N ARG A 11 13.16 -17.99 -49.56
CA ARG A 11 13.31 -17.96 -48.10
C ARG A 11 14.35 -17.02 -47.52
N ALA A 12 13.88 -15.83 -47.15
CA ALA A 12 14.17 -15.31 -45.82
C ALA A 12 13.00 -14.41 -45.38
N ALA A 13 11.95 -15.02 -44.85
CA ALA A 13 11.04 -14.33 -43.94
C ALA A 13 11.85 -14.03 -42.67
N CYS A 14 12.59 -12.92 -42.68
CA CYS A 14 13.28 -12.44 -41.49
C CYS A 14 12.22 -11.77 -40.61
N ALA A 15 11.79 -12.52 -39.61
CA ALA A 15 10.81 -12.12 -38.61
C ALA A 15 11.17 -10.77 -37.99
N ALA A 16 10.27 -9.80 -38.09
CA ALA A 16 10.32 -8.59 -37.31
C ALA A 16 9.86 -8.92 -35.88
N THR A 17 10.78 -9.29 -35.00
CA THR A 17 10.52 -9.40 -33.56
C THR A 17 10.43 -7.99 -32.98
N VAL A 18 9.21 -7.48 -32.83
CA VAL A 18 8.93 -6.32 -31.99
C VAL A 18 9.16 -6.75 -30.55
N ALA A 19 10.34 -6.46 -30.00
CA ALA A 19 10.61 -6.64 -28.57
C ALA A 19 9.86 -5.53 -27.81
N LEU A 20 8.63 -5.82 -27.39
CA LEU A 20 7.96 -5.05 -26.35
C LEU A 20 8.78 -5.24 -25.06
N PRO A 21 9.23 -4.17 -24.38
CA PRO A 21 9.79 -4.32 -23.05
C PRO A 21 8.67 -4.90 -22.17
N LEU A 22 8.89 -6.13 -21.69
CA LEU A 22 8.14 -6.70 -20.59
C LEU A 22 8.30 -5.74 -19.41
N VAL A 23 7.29 -4.90 -19.18
CA VAL A 23 7.17 -4.18 -17.92
C VAL A 23 7.04 -5.26 -16.86
N SER A 24 8.08 -5.44 -16.06
CA SER A 24 8.08 -6.42 -14.98
C SER A 24 6.94 -6.07 -14.02
N GLU A 25 5.99 -6.98 -13.87
CA GLU A 25 4.94 -6.95 -12.84
C GLU A 25 5.53 -7.10 -11.42
N ALA A 26 6.85 -7.28 -11.28
CA ALA A 26 7.53 -7.45 -10.00
C ALA A 26 7.94 -6.11 -9.38
N ALA A 27 6.94 -5.30 -9.06
CA ALA A 27 6.99 -4.44 -7.90
C ALA A 27 5.57 -4.37 -7.31
N LEU A 28 4.96 -5.55 -7.07
CA LEU A 28 3.94 -5.63 -6.04
C LEU A 28 4.62 -5.15 -4.75
N ALA A 29 4.19 -4.01 -4.23
CA ALA A 29 4.67 -3.50 -2.95
C ALA A 29 4.59 -4.64 -1.94
N GLU A 30 5.74 -5.10 -1.45
CA GLU A 30 5.78 -6.09 -0.40
C GLU A 30 5.12 -5.44 0.82
N ARG A 31 3.98 -5.97 1.24
CA ARG A 31 3.30 -5.47 2.42
C ARG A 31 4.14 -5.84 3.63
N ALA A 32 4.34 -4.91 4.57
CA ALA A 32 5.18 -5.15 5.73
C ALA A 32 4.83 -6.47 6.44
N ASP A 33 5.86 -7.23 6.82
CA ASP A 33 5.68 -8.47 7.57
C ASP A 33 5.30 -8.17 9.03
N ILE A 34 4.01 -8.31 9.32
CA ILE A 34 3.45 -8.12 10.66
C ILE A 34 3.27 -9.43 11.43
N SER A 35 3.84 -10.54 10.96
CA SER A 35 3.69 -11.87 11.59
C SER A 35 4.12 -11.91 13.06
N ASN A 36 5.09 -11.08 13.43
CA ASN A 36 5.60 -10.97 14.81
C ASN A 36 4.65 -10.21 15.76
N HIS A 37 3.65 -9.49 15.24
CA HIS A 37 2.72 -8.75 16.08
C HIS A 37 1.75 -9.71 16.79
N ALA A 38 1.67 -9.64 18.13
CA ALA A 38 1.07 -10.67 18.98
C ALA A 38 -0.39 -11.09 18.65
N MET A 39 -1.19 -10.15 18.12
CA MET A 39 -2.57 -10.36 17.69
C MET A 39 -2.75 -10.20 16.17
N LEU A 40 -2.22 -9.13 15.56
CA LEU A 40 -2.36 -8.91 14.11
C LEU A 40 -1.67 -9.98 13.25
N GLY A 41 -0.58 -10.58 13.75
CA GLY A 41 0.10 -11.69 13.07
C GLY A 41 -0.73 -12.97 13.01
N LYS A 42 -1.83 -13.05 13.77
CA LYS A 42 -2.79 -14.17 13.80
C LYS A 42 -4.06 -13.90 13.01
N MET A 43 -4.25 -12.69 12.49
CA MET A 43 -5.41 -12.31 11.69
C MET A 43 -5.19 -12.64 10.22
N ASP A 44 -6.24 -13.12 9.57
CA ASP A 44 -6.27 -13.22 8.12
C ASP A 44 -6.17 -11.83 7.49
N PRO A 45 -5.58 -11.68 6.28
CA PRO A 45 -5.36 -10.37 5.68
C PRO A 45 -6.61 -9.49 5.53
N ASP A 46 -7.78 -10.10 5.32
CA ASP A 46 -9.08 -9.43 5.16
C ASP A 46 -9.73 -9.02 6.48
N GLU A 47 -9.32 -9.60 7.61
CA GLU A 47 -9.75 -9.19 8.96
C GLU A 47 -9.05 -7.91 9.44
N ARG A 48 -7.85 -7.64 8.92
CA ARG A 48 -6.98 -6.55 9.41
C ARG A 48 -7.53 -5.17 9.08
N TYR A 49 -8.02 -4.96 7.86
CA TYR A 49 -8.57 -3.67 7.46
C TYR A 49 -9.77 -3.23 8.31
N PRO A 50 -10.83 -4.04 8.51
CA PRO A 50 -11.95 -3.64 9.35
C PRO A 50 -11.53 -3.45 10.82
N PHE A 51 -10.55 -4.22 11.32
CA PHE A 51 -9.97 -4.00 12.64
C PHE A 51 -9.30 -2.61 12.75
N ILE A 52 -8.46 -2.25 11.79
CA ILE A 52 -7.80 -0.93 11.73
C ILE A 52 -8.84 0.19 11.59
N ALA A 53 -9.85 0.02 10.73
CA ALA A 53 -10.92 1.00 10.56
C ALA A 53 -11.66 1.27 11.88
N GLY A 54 -11.95 0.24 12.67
CA GLY A 54 -12.56 0.42 14.00
C GLY A 54 -11.71 1.25 14.96
N ILE A 55 -10.38 1.11 14.91
CA ILE A 55 -9.45 1.95 15.68
C ILE A 55 -9.52 3.40 15.20
N ILE A 56 -9.50 3.61 13.87
CA ILE A 56 -9.59 4.94 13.26
C ILE A 56 -10.87 5.66 13.69
N GLU A 57 -12.02 4.99 13.66
CA GLU A 57 -13.31 5.55 14.13
C GLU A 57 -13.23 5.99 15.61
N GLY A 58 -12.62 5.16 16.47
CA GLY A 58 -12.42 5.50 17.88
C GLY A 58 -11.54 6.72 18.09
N ILE A 59 -10.42 6.82 17.37
CA ILE A 59 -9.49 7.95 17.44
C ILE A 59 -10.16 9.23 16.89
N ALA A 60 -10.85 9.13 15.76
CA ALA A 60 -11.53 10.25 15.13
C ALA A 60 -12.63 10.81 16.06
N TYR A 61 -13.45 9.95 16.66
CA TYR A 61 -14.46 10.36 17.64
C TYR A 61 -13.84 10.97 18.90
N HIS A 62 -12.73 10.42 19.40
CA HIS A 62 -12.00 11.01 20.52
C HIS A 62 -11.54 12.44 20.19
N ARG A 63 -10.98 12.67 19.00
CA ARG A 63 -10.55 14.00 18.56
C ARG A 63 -11.71 14.99 18.40
N TYR A 64 -12.84 14.54 17.86
CA TYR A 64 -14.07 15.33 17.82
C TYR A 64 -14.49 15.78 19.22
N LYS A 65 -14.47 14.87 20.19
CA LYS A 65 -14.82 15.18 21.59
C LYS A 65 -13.84 16.15 22.25
N ALA A 66 -12.54 15.97 22.03
CA ALA A 66 -11.50 16.83 22.59
C ALA A 66 -11.53 18.24 22.01
N GLY A 67 -11.79 18.38 20.70
CA GLY A 67 -11.92 19.66 20.00
C GLY A 67 -13.25 20.40 20.25
N GLY A 68 -13.96 20.10 21.34
CA GLY A 68 -15.23 20.76 21.64
C GLY A 68 -16.37 20.44 20.67
N LYS A 69 -16.34 19.24 20.06
CA LYS A 69 -17.25 18.81 18.98
C LYS A 69 -17.04 19.57 17.66
N ASP A 70 -15.86 20.10 17.43
CA ASP A 70 -15.43 20.50 16.10
C ASP A 70 -15.02 19.27 15.29
N SER A 71 -15.57 19.11 14.08
CA SER A 71 -15.26 18.02 13.19
C SER A 71 -13.91 18.18 12.49
N GLN A 72 -13.27 19.35 12.53
CA GLN A 72 -12.01 19.58 11.79
C GLN A 72 -10.93 18.55 12.14
N ALA A 73 -10.71 18.28 13.43
CA ALA A 73 -9.67 17.34 13.85
C ALA A 73 -10.04 15.87 13.59
N MET A 74 -11.34 15.55 13.57
CA MET A 74 -11.86 14.23 13.19
C MET A 74 -11.68 14.00 11.69
N ASN A 75 -12.03 15.00 10.86
CA ASN A 75 -11.93 14.93 9.42
C ASN A 75 -10.48 14.73 8.97
N CYS A 76 -9.50 15.36 9.61
CA CYS A 76 -8.09 15.07 9.29
C CYS A 76 -7.73 13.58 9.44
N VAL A 77 -8.28 12.88 10.45
CA VAL A 77 -8.04 11.44 10.63
C VAL A 77 -8.65 10.65 9.47
N TYR A 78 -9.87 11.00 9.07
CA TYR A 78 -10.56 10.35 7.96
C TYR A 78 -9.90 10.62 6.62
N ASP A 79 -9.56 11.88 6.33
CA ASP A 79 -8.86 12.27 5.11
C ASP A 79 -7.51 11.53 5.01
N TRP A 80 -6.78 11.42 6.13
CA TRP A 80 -5.55 10.62 6.14
C TRP A 80 -5.82 9.13 5.90
N PHE A 81 -6.74 8.50 6.62
CA PHE A 81 -6.90 7.04 6.53
C PHE A 81 -7.59 6.56 5.26
N TYR A 82 -8.64 7.26 4.82
CA TYR A 82 -9.50 6.84 3.72
C TYR A 82 -9.05 7.41 2.36
N ASP A 83 -8.41 8.59 2.33
CA ASP A 83 -8.05 9.25 1.07
C ASP A 83 -6.55 9.21 0.74
N ASP A 84 -5.65 9.08 1.72
CA ASP A 84 -4.21 8.85 1.45
C ASP A 84 -3.97 7.36 1.14
N ALA A 85 -3.69 7.07 -0.12
CA ALA A 85 -3.38 5.73 -0.61
C ALA A 85 -2.23 5.03 0.14
N LYS A 86 -1.38 5.78 0.87
CA LYS A 86 -0.25 5.23 1.63
C LYS A 86 -0.57 4.98 3.11
N ALA A 87 -1.72 5.40 3.62
CA ALA A 87 -1.99 5.35 5.05
C ALA A 87 -1.99 3.91 5.60
N VAL A 88 -2.66 2.99 4.90
CA VAL A 88 -2.72 1.57 5.31
C VAL A 88 -1.33 0.93 5.32
N ASP A 89 -0.50 1.23 4.32
CA ASP A 89 0.85 0.67 4.26
C ASP A 89 1.76 1.24 5.35
N GLN A 90 1.68 2.55 5.64
CA GLN A 90 2.37 3.18 6.77
C GLN A 90 1.97 2.56 8.12
N ILE A 91 0.70 2.20 8.27
CA ILE A 91 0.18 1.52 9.47
C ILE A 91 0.80 0.12 9.58
N TYR A 92 0.81 -0.67 8.51
CA TYR A 92 1.42 -2.00 8.53
C TYR A 92 2.93 -1.96 8.78
N GLU A 93 3.66 -1.04 8.14
CA GLU A 93 5.07 -0.80 8.41
C GLU A 93 5.31 -0.50 9.90
N SER A 94 4.47 0.34 10.49
CA SER A 94 4.58 0.68 11.91
C SER A 94 4.25 -0.50 12.83
N PHE A 95 3.31 -1.37 12.46
CA PHE A 95 3.05 -2.59 13.23
C PHE A 95 4.20 -3.59 13.17
N ALA A 96 4.92 -3.66 12.05
CA ALA A 96 6.12 -4.48 11.93
C ALA A 96 7.28 -3.90 12.76
N GLU A 97 7.42 -2.57 12.81
CA GLU A 97 8.44 -1.88 13.61
C GLU A 97 8.16 -1.94 15.12
N PHE A 98 6.88 -1.92 15.52
CA PHE A 98 6.44 -1.84 16.91
C PHE A 98 5.53 -3.02 17.31
N PRO A 99 5.98 -4.29 17.22
CA PRO A 99 5.12 -5.47 17.36
C PRO A 99 4.59 -5.70 18.78
N ASP A 100 5.25 -5.12 19.78
CA ASP A 100 4.90 -5.24 21.21
C ASP A 100 3.94 -4.13 21.69
N TYR A 101 3.63 -3.15 20.85
CA TYR A 101 2.78 -2.03 21.20
C TYR A 101 1.30 -2.30 20.83
N PRO A 102 0.33 -1.80 21.61
CA PRO A 102 -1.07 -1.91 21.23
C PRO A 102 -1.33 -1.22 19.87
N PRO A 103 -2.07 -1.85 18.93
CA PRO A 103 -2.32 -1.27 17.61
C PRO A 103 -2.91 0.14 17.66
N ALA A 104 -3.83 0.39 18.59
CA ALA A 104 -4.45 1.70 18.78
C ALA A 104 -3.42 2.77 19.17
N SER A 105 -2.42 2.44 19.99
CA SER A 105 -1.36 3.37 20.40
C SER A 105 -0.43 3.70 19.24
N VAL A 106 -0.10 2.71 18.40
CA VAL A 106 0.73 2.93 17.20
C VAL A 106 0.00 3.83 16.20
N ILE A 107 -1.29 3.54 15.93
CA ILE A 107 -2.10 4.37 15.03
C ILE A 107 -2.28 5.78 15.60
N ASP A 108 -2.55 5.95 16.89
CA ASP A 108 -2.69 7.29 17.49
C ASP A 108 -1.39 8.12 17.40
N ALA A 109 -0.23 7.47 17.52
CA ALA A 109 1.06 8.13 17.30
C ALA A 109 1.24 8.58 15.84
N LEU A 110 0.83 7.76 14.85
CA LEU A 110 0.83 8.13 13.43
C LEU A 110 -0.12 9.30 13.15
N VAL A 111 -1.35 9.21 13.65
CA VAL A 111 -2.35 10.29 13.54
C VAL A 111 -1.82 11.56 14.17
N SER A 112 -1.18 11.49 15.34
CA SER A 112 -0.58 12.64 16.01
C SER A 112 0.55 13.29 15.21
N ARG A 113 1.31 12.51 14.44
CA ARG A 113 2.32 13.04 13.52
C ARG A 113 1.70 13.70 12.28
N LYS A 114 0.59 13.16 11.77
CA LYS A 114 -0.05 13.63 10.54
C LYS A 114 -0.99 14.83 10.77
N CYS A 115 -1.82 14.74 11.80
CA CYS A 115 -2.89 15.68 12.11
C CYS A 115 -2.59 16.56 13.33
N GLY A 116 -1.37 16.51 13.88
CA GLY A 116 -1.00 17.22 15.09
C GLY A 116 -1.47 16.54 16.38
N LYS A 117 -0.87 16.94 17.50
CA LYS A 117 -1.26 16.50 18.85
C LYS A 117 -2.52 17.23 19.28
N GLN A 118 -3.35 16.54 20.06
CA GLN A 118 -4.60 17.05 20.63
C GLN A 118 -4.49 17.02 22.15
#